data_AF-A0A7J3IHN3-F1
#
_entry.id   AF-A0A7J3IHN3-F1
#
_cell.length_a   1.000
_cell.length_b   1.000
_cell.length_c   1.000
_cell.angle_alpha   90.00
_cell.angle_beta   90.00
_cell.angle_gamma   90.00
#
_symmetry.space_group_name_H-M   'P 1'
#
loop_
_entity.id
_entity.type
_entity.pdbx_description
1 polymer ?
#
loop_
_entity_poly.entity_id
_entity_poly.type
_entity_poly.pdbx_seq_one_letter_code
_entity_poly.pdbx_strand_id
1 'polypeptide(L)' 'MTSENEFGVKSPCPCAQEAVDALRTVQPIKEGMLKEVQCKGCGKTFLTNFDTEYCYDCRKSMKQ' A
#
# COMPACT_ATOMS: atom_id res chain seq x y z
N MET A 1 12.48 -23.43 24.41
CA MET A 1 12.61 -22.05 23.89
C MET A 1 11.94 -22.05 22.54
N THR A 2 10.68 -21.61 22.49
CA THR A 2 9.91 -21.46 21.27
C THR A 2 10.42 -20.23 20.51
N SER A 3 10.72 -20.42 19.23
CA SER A 3 10.84 -19.31 18.28
C SER A 3 10.35 -19.82 16.94
N GLU A 4 9.03 -19.77 16.82
CA GLU A 4 8.29 -19.80 15.57
C GLU A 4 8.41 -18.39 14.95
N ASN A 5 8.88 -18.29 13.71
CA ASN A 5 8.09 -17.75 12.59
C ASN A 5 8.92 -17.76 11.30
N GLU A 6 8.56 -18.59 10.31
CA GLU A 6 7.41 -18.42 9.39
C GLU A 6 7.79 -17.53 8.21
N PHE A 7 8.38 -18.16 7.20
CA PHE A 7 8.03 -18.10 5.78
C PHE A 7 9.18 -18.76 5.03
N GLY A 8 9.03 -20.06 4.75
CA GLY A 8 9.99 -20.84 3.98
C GLY A 8 10.01 -20.40 2.53
N VAL A 9 10.61 -19.25 2.24
CA VAL A 9 10.91 -18.85 0.86
C VAL A 9 12.11 -19.65 0.43
N LYS A 10 11.84 -20.80 -0.21
CA LYS A 10 12.87 -21.60 -0.87
C LYS A 10 13.60 -20.67 -1.85
N SER A 11 14.91 -20.53 -1.68
CA SER A 11 15.76 -19.71 -2.56
C SER A 11 15.41 -20.00 -4.02
N PRO A 12 15.18 -18.98 -4.86
CA PRO A 12 14.74 -19.19 -6.23
C PRO A 12 15.75 -20.07 -6.97
N CYS A 13 15.26 -21.00 -7.78
CA CYS A 13 16.12 -21.79 -8.64
C CYS A 13 16.99 -20.84 -9.48
N PRO A 14 18.28 -21.15 -9.71
CA PRO A 14 19.19 -20.27 -10.46
C PRO A 14 18.68 -19.95 -11.88
N CYS A 15 17.93 -20.86 -12.50
CA CYS A 15 17.29 -20.64 -13.81
C CYS A 15 16.10 -19.66 -13.77
N ALA A 16 15.54 -19.38 -12.60
CA ALA A 16 14.42 -18.47 -12.40
C ALA A 16 14.85 -17.11 -11.82
N GLN A 17 16.15 -16.92 -11.57
CA GLN A 17 16.65 -15.73 -10.89
C GLN A 17 16.40 -14.44 -11.70
N GLU A 18 16.52 -14.50 -13.02
CA GLU A 18 16.28 -13.36 -13.91
C GLU A 18 14.80 -12.92 -13.90
N ALA A 19 13.88 -13.88 -13.87
CA ALA A 19 12.45 -13.60 -13.78
C ALA A 19 12.07 -12.98 -12.42
N VAL A 20 12.68 -13.46 -11.34
CA VAL A 20 12.47 -12.91 -9.99
C VAL A 20 13.00 -11.47 -9.89
N ASP A 21 14.16 -11.18 -10.51
CA ASP A 21 14.74 -9.85 -10.51
C ASP A 21 13.86 -8.85 -11.28
N ALA A 22 13.35 -9.24 -12.45
CA ALA A 22 12.42 -8.43 -13.24
C ALA A 22 11.10 -8.11 -12.51
N LEU A 23 10.62 -9.01 -11.64
CA LEU A 23 9.43 -8.77 -10.81
C LEU A 23 9.72 -7.83 -9.63
N ARG A 24 10.95 -7.77 -9.12
CA ARG A 24 11.36 -6.83 -8.07
C ARG A 24 11.45 -5.39 -8.57
N THR A 25 11.56 -5.19 -9.89
CA THR A 25 11.53 -3.88 -10.54
C THR A 25 10.13 -3.25 -10.59
N VAL A 26 9.10 -3.91 -10.03
CA VAL A 26 7.81 -3.28 -9.74
C VAL A 26 8.07 -2.07 -8.84
N GLN A 27 7.96 -0.89 -9.44
CA GLN A 27 8.33 0.39 -8.85
C GLN A 27 7.87 0.47 -7.39
N PRO A 28 8.77 0.78 -6.43
CA PRO A 28 8.33 1.14 -5.10
C PRO A 28 7.38 2.34 -5.26
N ILE A 29 6.16 2.21 -4.73
CA ILE A 29 5.22 3.32 -4.63
C ILE A 29 6.01 4.44 -3.95
N LYS A 30 6.31 5.54 -4.68
CA LYS A 30 7.17 6.62 -4.19
C LYS A 30 6.74 7.01 -2.77
N GLU A 31 7.55 6.63 -1.79
CA GLU A 31 7.35 6.94 -0.38
C GLU A 31 7.36 8.47 -0.26
N GLY A 32 6.20 9.08 0.01
CA GLY A 32 6.08 10.53 0.21
C GLY A 32 4.96 11.25 -0.54
N MET A 33 4.21 10.59 -1.43
CA MET A 33 3.04 11.25 -2.07
C MET A 33 1.72 11.04 -1.34
N LEU A 34 1.61 10.01 -0.50
CA LEU A 34 0.40 9.73 0.27
C LEU A 34 0.48 10.45 1.62
N LYS A 35 -0.46 11.36 1.85
CA LYS A 35 -0.68 12.05 3.12
C LYS A 35 -1.75 11.32 3.91
N GLU A 36 -1.55 11.21 5.21
CA GLU A 36 -2.59 10.74 6.12
C GLU A 36 -3.56 11.90 6.43
N VAL A 37 -4.84 11.70 6.14
CA VAL A 37 -5.88 12.71 6.33
C VAL A 37 -7.06 12.10 7.10
N GLN A 38 -7.58 12.83 8.07
CA GLN A 38 -8.80 12.47 8.79
C GLN A 38 -10.02 13.08 8.10
N CYS A 39 -11.00 12.23 7.74
CA CYS A 39 -12.23 12.65 7.08
C CYS A 39 -13.12 13.47 8.03
N LYS A 40 -13.46 14.71 7.66
CA LYS A 40 -14.41 15.56 8.41
C LYS A 40 -15.85 15.04 8.45
N GLY A 41 -16.23 14.13 7.53
CA GLY A 41 -17.59 13.60 7.43
C GLY A 41 -17.83 12.34 8.28
N CYS A 42 -16.84 11.47 8.44
CA CYS A 42 -17.00 10.18 9.13
C CYS A 42 -15.93 9.90 10.20
N GLY A 43 -14.95 10.79 10.37
CA GLY A 43 -13.87 10.65 11.36
C GLY A 43 -12.81 9.60 11.02
N LYS A 44 -12.95 8.87 9.91
CA LYS A 44 -11.99 7.84 9.49
C LYS A 44 -10.71 8.49 8.95
N THR A 45 -9.57 7.94 9.32
CA THR A 45 -8.25 8.29 8.77
C THR A 45 -7.97 7.46 7.52
N PHE A 46 -7.48 8.11 6.46
CA PHE A 46 -7.16 7.47 5.20
C PHE A 46 -5.91 8.09 4.56
N LEU A 47 -5.21 7.31 3.74
CA LEU A 47 -4.06 7.78 2.97
C LEU A 47 -4.53 8.29 1.62
N THR A 48 -4.11 9.50 1.26
CA THR A 48 -4.46 10.11 -0.03
C THR A 48 -3.35 11.01 -0.54
N ASN A 49 -3.15 11.02 -1.86
CA ASN A 49 -2.28 11.97 -2.55
C ASN A 49 -3.07 13.19 -3.08
N PHE A 50 -4.37 13.26 -2.83
CA PHE A 50 -5.23 14.37 -3.20
C PHE A 50 -5.37 15.35 -2.04
N ASP A 51 -5.50 16.64 -2.38
CA ASP A 51 -5.87 17.66 -1.40
C ASP A 51 -7.39 17.56 -1.16
N THR A 52 -7.79 16.81 -0.13
CA THR A 52 -9.20 16.58 0.22
C THR A 52 -9.36 16.37 1.71
N GLU A 53 -10.39 16.98 2.30
CA GLU A 53 -10.74 16.85 3.72
C GLU A 53 -11.78 15.74 3.97
N TYR A 54 -12.26 15.12 2.89
CA TYR A 54 -13.29 14.08 2.91
C TYR A 54 -12.80 12.80 2.25
N CYS A 55 -13.19 11.66 2.82
CA CYS A 55 -12.97 10.36 2.20
C CYS A 55 -13.81 10.22 0.92
N TYR A 56 -13.49 9.18 0.13
CA TYR A 56 -14.16 8.91 -1.13
C TYR A 56 -15.69 8.82 -0.99
N ASP A 57 -16.18 8.09 0.01
CA ASP A 57 -17.63 7.92 0.25
C ASP A 57 -18.32 9.24 0.60
N CYS A 58 -17.78 10.00 1.56
CA CYS A 58 -18.35 11.29 1.96
C CYS A 58 -18.34 12.29 0.81
N ARG A 59 -17.24 12.37 0.06
CA ARG A 59 -17.14 13.24 -1.12
C ARG A 59 -18.15 12.86 -2.21
N LYS A 60 -18.41 11.56 -2.41
CA LYS A 60 -19.40 11.07 -3.38
C LYS A 60 -20.82 11.47 -2.97
N SER A 61 -21.14 11.39 -1.68
CA SER A 61 -22.47 11.76 -1.15
C SER A 61 -22.77 13.27 -1.23
N MET A 62 -21.75 14.13 -1.25
CA MET A 62 -21.91 15.59 -1.34
C MET A 62 -22.13 16.12 -2.77
N LYS A 63 -21.90 15.31 -3.81
CA LYS A 63 -22.04 15.73 -5.21
C LYS A 63 -23.46 15.58 -5.78
N GLN A 64 -24.49 15.52 -4.93
CA GLN A 64 -25.90 15.52 -5.36
C GLN A 64 -26.46 16.93 -5.44
#